data_AF-A0A7S0LK46-F1
#
_entry.id   AF-A0A7S0LK46-F1
#
_cell.length_a   1.000
_cell.length_b   1.000
_cell.length_c   1.000
_cell.angle_alpha   90.00
_cell.angle_beta   90.00
_cell.angle_gamma   90.00
#
_symmetry.space_group_name_H-M   'P 1'
#
loop_
_entity.id
_entity.type
_entity.pdbx_description
1 polymer ?
#
loop_
_entity_poly.entity_id
_entity_poly.type
_entity_poly.pdbx_seq_one_letter_code
_entity_poly.pdbx_strand_id
1 'polypeptide(L)'
;GFAACDELRACLRREGVEMTDVVDLASKGLQERVRRLAEQGDYMLTRESITQLQRAFGPFSVDAFASSATALLKRFWSASPATGAERIDAFAQEWASEHLLVHAP
;
A
#
# COMPACT_ATOMS: atom_id res chain seq x y z
N GLY A 1 -3.57 -13.96 8.01
CA GLY A 1 -2.40 -13.12 8.36
C GLY A 1 -1.61 -12.91 7.10
N PHE A 2 -1.21 -11.68 6.82
CA PHE A 2 -0.49 -11.32 5.58
C PHE A 2 0.99 -11.70 5.71
N ALA A 3 1.33 -12.94 5.34
CA ALA A 3 2.69 -13.48 5.44
C ALA A 3 3.76 -12.59 4.79
N ALA A 4 3.41 -11.94 3.67
CA ALA A 4 4.33 -11.06 2.96
C ALA A 4 4.63 -9.74 3.69
N CYS A 5 3.66 -9.21 4.46
CA CYS A 5 3.91 -8.05 5.32
C CYS A 5 4.85 -8.41 6.47
N ASP A 6 4.77 -9.64 6.99
CA ASP A 6 5.66 -10.11 8.05
C ASP A 6 7.09 -10.34 7.55
N GLU A 7 7.24 -10.81 6.30
CA GLU A 7 8.53 -10.97 5.65
C GLU A 7 9.18 -9.62 5.31
N LEU A 8 8.41 -8.64 4.82
CA LEU A 8 8.89 -7.28 4.62
C LEU A 8 9.36 -6.64 5.93
N ARG A 9 8.57 -6.77 7.02
CA ARG A 9 8.96 -6.27 8.35
C ARG A 9 10.25 -6.92 8.85
N ALA A 10 10.42 -8.22 8.63
CA ALA A 10 11.64 -8.93 9.01
C ALA A 10 12.87 -8.42 8.25
N CYS A 11 12.74 -8.17 6.94
CA CYS A 11 13.80 -7.57 6.13
C CYS A 11 14.16 -6.16 6.61
N LEU A 12 13.17 -5.29 6.84
CA LEU A 12 13.39 -3.92 7.31
C LEU A 12 14.12 -3.89 8.68
N ARG A 13 13.76 -4.78 9.60
CA ARG A 13 14.46 -4.90 10.90
C ARG A 13 15.91 -5.35 10.76
N ARG A 14 16.20 -6.27 9.83
CA ARG A 14 17.58 -6.72 9.58
C ARG A 14 18.46 -5.60 9.03
N GLU A 15 17.90 -4.69 8.27
CA GLU A 15 18.59 -3.49 7.77
C GLU A 15 18.68 -2.36 8.81
N GLY A 16 18.24 -2.60 10.06
CA GLY A 16 18.30 -1.61 11.14
C GLY A 16 17.31 -0.45 10.96
N VAL A 17 16.30 -0.62 10.12
CA VAL A 17 15.22 0.37 9.98
C VAL A 17 14.35 0.28 11.23
N GLU A 18 14.35 1.35 12.03
CA GLU A 18 13.43 1.48 13.16
C GLU A 18 11.99 1.46 12.64
N MET A 19 11.26 0.41 12.98
CA MET A 19 9.85 0.28 12.65
C MET A 19 9.01 0.63 13.87
N THR A 20 8.03 1.50 13.70
CA THR A 20 7.06 1.88 14.75
C THR A 20 6.02 0.79 15.02
N ASP A 21 6.30 -0.46 14.65
CA ASP A 21 5.35 -1.57 14.69
C ASP A 21 5.66 -2.59 15.80
N VAL A 22 6.57 -2.27 16.74
CA VAL A 22 6.46 -2.75 18.14
C VAL A 22 5.32 -2.00 18.82
N VAL A 23 4.14 -2.06 18.23
CA VAL A 23 2.93 -1.49 18.79
C VAL A 23 1.88 -2.56 18.65
N ASP A 24 1.57 -3.16 19.78
CA ASP A 24 0.56 -4.18 19.95
C ASP A 24 -0.71 -3.83 19.14
N LEU A 25 -0.88 -4.51 18.01
CA LEU A 25 -2.06 -4.41 17.16
C LEU A 25 -3.34 -4.90 17.89
N ALA A 26 -3.20 -5.51 19.07
CA ALA A 26 -4.30 -5.84 19.97
C ALA A 26 -4.69 -4.67 20.90
N SER A 27 -3.93 -3.57 20.92
CA SER A 27 -4.34 -2.39 21.67
C SER A 27 -5.59 -1.77 21.02
N LYS A 28 -6.73 -1.89 21.72
CA LYS A 28 -8.02 -1.32 21.29
C LYS A 28 -7.91 0.15 20.86
N GLY A 29 -6.97 0.90 21.44
CA GLY A 29 -6.72 2.30 21.10
C GLY A 29 -6.17 2.51 19.69
N LEU A 30 -5.32 1.63 19.16
CA LEU A 30 -4.83 1.73 17.79
C LEU A 30 -5.88 1.26 16.79
N GLN A 31 -6.62 0.18 17.10
CA GLN A 31 -7.74 -0.25 16.26
C GLN A 31 -8.82 0.83 16.15
N GLU A 32 -9.13 1.52 17.25
CA GLU A 32 -10.09 2.63 17.25
C GLU A 32 -9.55 3.84 16.47
N ARG A 33 -8.24 4.11 16.51
CA ARG A 33 -7.60 5.17 15.72
C ARG A 33 -7.60 4.86 14.23
N VAL A 34 -7.22 3.64 13.85
CA VAL A 34 -7.25 3.17 12.46
C VAL A 34 -8.68 3.18 11.94
N ARG A 35 -9.63 2.71 12.74
CA ARG A 35 -11.05 2.75 12.42
C ARG A 35 -11.57 4.17 12.28
N ARG A 36 -11.18 5.11 13.16
CA ARG A 36 -11.55 6.53 13.02
C ARG A 36 -10.93 7.20 11.80
N LEU A 37 -9.69 6.86 11.45
CA LEU A 37 -9.03 7.38 10.26
C LEU A 37 -9.69 6.85 8.98
N ALA A 38 -10.10 5.58 8.98
CA ALA A 38 -10.90 4.98 7.91
C ALA A 38 -12.33 5.57 7.85
N GLU A 39 -12.98 5.80 9.00
CA GLU A 39 -14.31 6.42 9.12
C GLU A 39 -14.29 7.92 8.76
N GLN A 40 -13.16 8.61 8.88
CA GLN A 40 -12.96 10.00 8.44
C GLN A 40 -12.69 10.14 6.94
N GLY A 41 -12.62 9.02 6.21
CA GLY A 41 -12.24 8.99 4.80
C GLY A 41 -10.75 8.83 4.68
N ASP A 42 -10.34 7.59 4.41
CA ASP A 42 -9.02 7.13 3.99
C ASP A 42 -8.07 8.23 3.54
N TYR A 43 -6.83 8.19 4.04
CA TYR A 43 -5.69 8.95 3.53
C TYR A 43 -5.41 8.50 2.08
N MET A 44 -6.26 8.88 1.13
CA MET A 44 -6.10 8.60 -0.28
C MET A 44 -5.42 9.80 -0.92
N LEU A 45 -4.33 9.56 -1.63
CA LEU A 45 -3.71 10.60 -2.43
C LEU A 45 -4.73 11.13 -3.44
N THR A 46 -4.88 12.46 -3.48
CA THR A 46 -5.72 13.10 -4.48
C THR A 46 -5.10 12.91 -5.87
N ARG A 47 -5.92 13.00 -6.93
CA ARG A 47 -5.42 12.99 -8.32
C ARG A 47 -4.37 14.08 -8.57
N GLU A 48 -4.52 15.23 -7.90
CA GLU A 48 -3.53 16.30 -7.95
C GLU A 48 -2.19 15.88 -7.35
N SER A 49 -2.22 15.21 -6.18
CA SER A 49 -1.01 14.68 -5.52
C SER A 49 -0.30 13.66 -6.41
N ILE A 50 -1.05 12.75 -7.05
CA ILE A 50 -0.48 11.80 -8.03
C ILE A 50 0.14 12.52 -9.22
N THR A 51 -0.50 13.57 -9.73
CA THR A 51 0.03 14.37 -10.84
C THR A 51 1.35 15.04 -10.45
N GLN A 52 1.45 15.57 -9.23
CA GLN A 52 2.68 16.16 -8.72
C GLN A 52 3.80 15.12 -8.58
N LEU A 53 3.49 13.94 -8.02
CA LEU A 53 4.44 12.83 -7.91
C LEU A 53 4.93 12.36 -9.29
N GLN A 54 4.04 12.22 -10.27
CA GLN A 54 4.41 11.83 -11.63
C GLN A 54 5.30 12.86 -12.33
N ARG A 55 5.16 14.15 -12.01
CA ARG A 55 6.07 15.20 -12.50
C ARG A 55 7.47 15.09 -11.88
N ALA A 56 7.54 14.72 -10.60
CA ALA A 56 8.80 14.65 -9.86
C ALA A 56 9.59 13.37 -10.15
N PHE A 57 8.90 12.23 -10.24
CA PHE A 57 9.52 10.91 -10.32
C PHE A 57 9.31 10.20 -11.67
N GLY A 58 8.48 10.77 -12.54
CA GLY A 58 8.07 10.14 -13.80
C GLY A 58 6.74 9.38 -13.67
N PRO A 59 6.15 8.95 -14.80
CA PRO A 59 4.85 8.30 -14.81
C PRO A 59 4.90 6.94 -14.09
N PHE A 60 3.92 6.70 -13.23
CA PHE A 60 3.72 5.40 -12.58
C PHE A 60 2.99 4.43 -13.51
N SER A 61 3.39 3.17 -13.48
CA SER A 61 2.86 2.12 -14.34
C SER A 61 1.77 1.28 -13.67
N VAL A 62 1.87 1.04 -12.35
CA VAL A 62 0.92 0.22 -11.58
C VAL A 62 0.74 0.79 -10.18
N ASP A 63 -0.50 0.75 -9.69
CA ASP A 63 -0.85 1.00 -8.29
C ASP A 63 -0.78 -0.33 -7.52
N ALA A 64 0.27 -0.50 -6.72
CA ALA A 64 0.64 -1.81 -6.20
C ALA A 64 -0.24 -2.27 -5.02
N PHE A 65 -0.89 -1.35 -4.31
CA PHE A 65 -1.64 -1.64 -3.08
C PHE A 65 -3.04 -1.03 -3.12
N ALA A 66 -3.86 -1.46 -4.07
CA ALA A 66 -5.18 -0.87 -4.29
C ALA A 66 -6.32 -1.89 -4.40
N SER A 67 -7.53 -1.37 -4.47
CA SER A 67 -8.75 -2.10 -4.77
C SER A 67 -9.47 -1.45 -5.95
N SER A 68 -10.49 -2.10 -6.49
CA SER A 68 -11.33 -1.52 -7.54
C SER A 68 -11.97 -0.17 -7.14
N ALA A 69 -12.15 0.07 -5.84
CA ALA A 69 -12.73 1.31 -5.32
C ALA A 69 -11.69 2.42 -5.11
N THR A 70 -10.43 2.05 -4.89
CA THR A 70 -9.37 2.96 -4.44
C THR A 70 -8.23 3.14 -5.44
N ALA A 71 -8.20 2.36 -6.53
CA ALA A 71 -7.14 2.44 -7.52
C ALA A 71 -7.02 3.85 -8.12
N LEU A 72 -5.83 4.43 -8.00
CA LEU A 72 -5.51 5.76 -8.53
C LEU A 72 -4.98 5.69 -9.97
N LEU A 73 -4.60 4.49 -10.42
CA LEU A 73 -4.16 4.18 -11.77
C LEU A 73 -5.07 3.13 -12.42
N LYS A 74 -4.99 3.03 -13.76
CA LYS A 74 -5.77 2.03 -14.52
C LYS A 74 -5.32 0.60 -14.26
N ARG A 75 -4.00 0.40 -14.09
CA ARG A 75 -3.40 -0.88 -13.73
C ARG A 75 -3.16 -0.89 -12.23
N PHE A 76 -3.65 -1.89 -11.55
CA PHE A 76 -3.47 -2.03 -10.11
C PHE A 76 -3.39 -3.47 -9.67
N TRP A 77 -2.75 -3.69 -8.53
CA TRP A 77 -2.72 -4.97 -7.84
C TRP A 77 -3.51 -4.90 -6.54
N SER A 78 -4.13 -6.02 -6.18
CA SER A 78 -4.99 -6.12 -4.99
C SER A 78 -4.54 -7.22 -4.04
N ALA A 79 -4.88 -7.09 -2.76
CA ALA A 79 -4.57 -8.10 -1.74
C ALA A 79 -5.25 -9.45 -1.98
N SER A 80 -6.40 -9.46 -2.64
CA SER A 80 -7.20 -10.63 -3.00
C SER A 80 -7.80 -10.47 -4.39
N PRO A 81 -8.31 -11.53 -5.05
CA PRO A 81 -8.99 -11.40 -6.33
C PRO A 81 -10.06 -10.30 -6.31
N ALA A 82 -9.95 -9.33 -7.21
CA ALA A 82 -10.85 -8.20 -7.31
C ALA A 82 -11.11 -7.85 -8.78
N THR A 83 -12.31 -7.38 -9.09
CA THR A 83 -12.69 -7.01 -10.45
C THR A 83 -11.80 -5.88 -10.97
N GLY A 84 -11.14 -6.09 -12.11
CA GLY A 84 -10.25 -5.10 -12.73
C GLY A 84 -8.84 -5.06 -12.14
N ALA A 85 -8.54 -5.81 -11.09
CA ALA A 85 -7.16 -5.98 -10.62
C ALA A 85 -6.38 -6.76 -11.68
N GLU A 86 -5.21 -6.24 -12.04
CA GLU A 86 -4.34 -6.91 -13.01
C GLU A 86 -3.70 -8.15 -12.39
N ARG A 87 -3.32 -8.06 -11.11
CA ARG A 87 -2.72 -9.14 -10.33
C ARG A 87 -3.14 -9.08 -8.87
N ILE A 88 -2.86 -10.17 -8.15
CA ILE A 88 -3.04 -10.29 -6.71
C ILE A 88 -1.69 -10.32 -6.01
N ASP A 89 -1.64 -9.87 -4.77
CA ASP A 89 -0.45 -9.89 -3.90
C ASP A 89 0.78 -9.23 -4.55
N ALA A 90 0.99 -7.96 -4.23
CA ALA A 90 2.10 -7.16 -4.73
C ALA A 90 3.47 -7.79 -4.44
N PHE A 91 3.62 -8.50 -3.32
CA PHE A 91 4.89 -9.08 -2.91
C PHE A 91 5.26 -10.31 -3.73
N ALA A 92 4.29 -10.96 -4.36
CA ALA A 92 4.51 -12.05 -5.29
C ALA A 92 4.88 -11.55 -6.71
N GLN A 93 4.90 -10.23 -6.95
CA GLN A 93 5.17 -9.66 -8.26
C GLN A 93 6.62 -9.24 -8.43
N GLU A 94 7.11 -9.30 -9.67
CA GLU A 94 8.39 -8.71 -10.04
C GLU A 94 8.24 -7.19 -10.20
N TRP A 95 9.05 -6.42 -9.47
CA TRP A 95 8.95 -4.95 -9.46
C TRP A 95 9.97 -4.27 -10.38
N ALA A 96 11.03 -4.97 -10.78
CA ALA A 96 12.18 -4.38 -11.46
C ALA A 96 11.84 -3.75 -12.82
N SER A 97 10.75 -4.20 -13.46
CA SER A 97 10.27 -3.70 -14.75
C SER A 97 9.15 -2.67 -14.64
N GLU A 98 8.73 -2.31 -13.41
CA GLU A 98 7.58 -1.45 -13.15
C GLU A 98 7.99 -0.20 -12.35
N HIS A 99 7.34 0.93 -12.62
CA HIS A 99 7.46 2.14 -11.82
C HIS A 99 6.22 2.27 -10.94
N LEU A 100 6.32 1.73 -9.73
CA LEU A 100 5.16 1.50 -8.88
C LEU A 100 4.74 2.75 -8.10
N LEU A 101 3.42 2.98 -8.06
CA LEU A 101 2.83 3.77 -6.99
C LEU A 101 2.61 2.85 -5.79
N VAL A 102 3.35 3.11 -4.71
CA VAL A 102 3.24 2.37 -3.45
C VAL A 102 2.63 3.29 -2.41
N HIS A 103 1.33 3.11 -2.17
CA HIS A 103 0.60 3.78 -1.10
C HIS A 103 -0.24 2.73 -0.38
N ALA A 104 0.33 2.10 0.64
CA ALA A 104 -0.41 1.15 1.47
C ALA A 104 -1.41 1.93 2.36
N PRO A 105 -2.69 1.50 2.43
CA PRO A 105 -3.64 2.02 3.42
C PRO A 105 -3.25 1.63 4.86
#